data_AF-A0A378ADM5-F1
#
_entry.id   AF-A0A378ADM5-F1
#
_cell.length_a   1.000
_cell.length_b   1.000
_cell.length_c   1.000
_cell.angle_alpha   90.00
_cell.angle_beta   90.00
_cell.angle_gamma   90.00
#
_symmetry.space_group_name_H-M   'P 1'
#
loop_
_entity.id
_entity.type
_entity.pdbx_description
1 polymer ?
#
loop_
_entity_poly.entity_id
_entity_poly.type
_entity_poly.pdbx_seq_one_letter_code
_entity_poly.pdbx_strand_id
1 'polypeptide(L)'
;MLEDLKRQVLEANLALPKHNLVTLTWGNVSAVDREKGVFVIKPSGVDYRVMTADDMVVVSLESGEVVEGNKKPSSDTPTHRLLYQAFPTLGGIVHTHSRHATIWAQAGQSIPATGTTHADYFYGPVPCTRLMTDAEINGDYEWETGNVIVETFRQQGIDPAQMPGVLVHSHGPFAWARTPKTRCITPSCWKRSPIWGFSAASWRRSCRLCSRPCWISTICVSMGPKPTTANNRAALSRARALRHLVTGIRRKPQSGATLAPNTCIKPQHPS
;
A
#
# COMPACT_ATOMS: atom_id res chain seq x y z
N MET A 1 10.98 29.33 -12.50
CA MET A 1 12.13 28.62 -13.12
C MET A 1 11.76 27.30 -13.86
N LEU A 2 10.57 26.74 -13.63
CA LEU A 2 10.17 25.39 -14.07
C LEU A 2 8.67 25.33 -14.46
N GLU A 3 8.20 26.32 -15.22
CA GLU A 3 6.79 26.59 -15.49
C GLU A 3 6.08 25.40 -16.15
N ASP A 4 6.72 24.77 -17.14
CA ASP A 4 6.18 23.58 -17.81
C ASP A 4 6.09 22.37 -16.87
N LEU A 5 7.07 22.18 -15.98
CA LEU A 5 7.08 21.07 -15.03
C LEU A 5 6.04 21.30 -13.92
N LYS A 6 5.92 22.53 -13.43
CA LYS A 6 4.87 22.96 -12.50
C LYS A 6 3.48 22.72 -13.09
N ARG A 7 3.26 23.06 -14.37
CA ARG A 7 2.00 22.77 -15.06
C ARG A 7 1.72 21.26 -15.13
N GLN A 8 2.71 20.44 -15.50
CA GLN A 8 2.55 18.98 -15.54
C GLN A 8 2.20 18.39 -14.17
N VAL A 9 2.88 18.83 -13.12
CA VAL A 9 2.61 18.37 -11.73
C VAL A 9 1.23 18.84 -11.26
N LEU A 10 0.84 20.07 -11.57
CA LEU A 10 -0.52 20.55 -11.28
C LEU A 10 -1.56 19.67 -11.96
N GLU A 11 -1.45 19.49 -13.27
CA GLU A 11 -2.42 18.70 -14.04
C GLU A 11 -2.53 17.26 -13.54
N ALA A 12 -1.40 16.64 -13.17
CA ALA A 12 -1.38 15.31 -12.58
C ALA A 12 -2.09 15.27 -11.21
N ASN A 13 -1.86 16.27 -10.35
CA ASN A 13 -2.58 16.40 -9.07
C ASN A 13 -4.09 16.60 -9.28
N LEU A 14 -4.50 17.47 -10.22
CA LEU A 14 -5.91 17.71 -10.54
C LEU A 14 -6.60 16.50 -11.18
N ALA A 15 -5.84 15.56 -11.74
CA ALA A 15 -6.39 14.34 -12.29
C ALA A 15 -6.76 13.32 -11.21
N LEU A 16 -6.11 13.32 -10.04
CA LEU A 16 -6.41 12.40 -8.94
C LEU A 16 -7.90 12.40 -8.53
N PRO A 17 -8.53 13.55 -8.21
CA PRO A 17 -9.96 13.58 -7.87
C PRO A 17 -10.86 13.27 -9.07
N LYS A 18 -10.47 13.66 -10.30
CA LYS A 18 -11.24 13.35 -11.53
C LYS A 18 -11.38 11.84 -11.76
N HIS A 19 -10.39 11.07 -11.31
CA HIS A 19 -10.38 9.61 -11.41
C HIS A 19 -10.79 8.89 -10.12
N ASN A 20 -11.36 9.61 -9.14
CA ASN A 20 -11.82 9.07 -7.85
C ASN A 20 -10.72 8.33 -7.07
N LEU A 21 -9.47 8.79 -7.16
CA LEU A 21 -8.32 8.17 -6.48
C LEU A 21 -8.04 8.79 -5.10
N VAL A 22 -8.64 9.94 -4.80
CA VAL A 22 -8.45 10.68 -3.55
C VAL A 22 -9.77 11.27 -3.07
N THR A 23 -9.84 11.52 -1.77
CA THR A 23 -10.89 12.31 -1.11
C THR A 23 -10.25 13.45 -0.33
N LEU A 24 -10.99 14.54 -0.13
CA LEU A 24 -10.50 15.75 0.55
C LEU A 24 -9.20 16.27 -0.10
N THR A 25 -8.20 16.57 0.72
CA THR A 25 -6.88 17.08 0.30
C THR A 25 -5.81 15.98 0.25
N TRP A 26 -6.18 14.70 0.34
CA TRP A 26 -5.24 13.58 0.34
C TRP A 26 -4.55 13.39 -1.00
N GLY A 27 -3.45 12.63 -0.98
CA GLY A 27 -2.64 12.30 -2.14
C GLY A 27 -1.82 13.47 -2.66
N ASN A 28 -0.80 13.14 -3.43
CA ASN A 28 0.13 14.10 -4.00
C ASN A 28 0.86 13.49 -5.19
N VAL A 29 1.24 14.34 -6.12
CA VAL A 29 2.09 14.00 -7.26
C VAL A 29 3.32 14.89 -7.24
N SER A 30 4.46 14.32 -7.61
CA SER A 30 5.67 15.06 -7.93
C SER A 30 6.31 14.59 -9.23
N ALA A 31 7.17 15.44 -9.81
CA ALA A 31 7.99 15.10 -10.97
C ALA A 31 9.40 15.70 -10.80
N VAL A 32 10.42 14.99 -11.28
CA VAL A 32 11.83 15.37 -11.09
C VAL A 32 12.46 15.93 -12.36
N ASP A 33 13.27 16.97 -12.21
CA ASP A 33 14.22 17.47 -13.20
C ASP A 33 15.64 17.15 -12.70
N ARG A 34 16.21 16.05 -13.21
CA ARG A 34 17.54 15.59 -12.79
C ARG A 34 18.67 16.47 -13.29
N GLU A 35 18.51 17.12 -14.44
CA GLU A 35 19.53 18.02 -14.99
C GLU A 35 19.71 19.23 -14.07
N LYS A 36 18.62 19.71 -13.47
CA LYS A 36 18.64 20.81 -12.50
C LYS A 36 18.77 20.36 -11.04
N GLY A 37 18.80 19.06 -10.77
CA GLY A 37 18.91 18.52 -9.40
C GLY A 37 17.72 18.86 -8.49
N VAL A 38 16.52 19.02 -9.03
CA VAL A 38 15.32 19.42 -8.27
C VAL A 38 14.11 18.58 -8.65
N PHE A 39 13.08 18.59 -7.80
CA PHE A 39 11.76 18.06 -8.14
C PHE A 39 10.65 19.03 -7.73
N VAL A 40 9.52 18.92 -8.41
CA VAL A 40 8.34 19.76 -8.18
C VAL A 40 7.26 18.90 -7.56
N ILE A 41 6.64 19.36 -6.47
CA ILE A 41 5.62 18.61 -5.72
C ILE A 41 4.42 19.49 -5.36
N LYS A 42 3.28 18.83 -5.12
CA LYS A 42 2.06 19.44 -4.57
C LYS A 42 2.35 20.19 -3.25
N PRO A 43 1.74 21.36 -3.02
CA PRO A 43 1.75 22.03 -1.72
C PRO A 43 0.89 21.30 -0.68
N SER A 44 1.25 21.42 0.59
CA SER A 44 0.45 20.92 1.70
C SER A 44 -0.77 21.82 1.96
N GLY A 45 -1.91 21.20 2.32
CA GLY A 45 -3.11 21.92 2.80
C GLY A 45 -3.92 22.70 1.75
N VAL A 46 -3.61 22.57 0.45
CA VAL A 46 -4.36 23.27 -0.62
C VAL A 46 -5.43 22.35 -1.23
N ASP A 47 -6.67 22.84 -1.32
CA ASP A 47 -7.78 22.16 -1.99
C ASP A 47 -7.52 22.09 -3.51
N TYR A 48 -7.76 20.92 -4.10
CA TYR A 48 -7.59 20.69 -5.54
C TYR A 48 -8.39 21.67 -6.43
N ARG A 49 -9.52 22.21 -5.96
CA ARG A 49 -10.37 23.12 -6.75
C ARG A 49 -9.76 24.50 -6.97
N VAL A 50 -8.86 24.93 -6.10
CA VAL A 50 -8.24 26.27 -6.14
C VAL A 50 -6.75 26.22 -6.43
N MET A 51 -6.18 25.02 -6.58
CA MET A 51 -4.76 24.80 -6.78
C MET A 51 -4.32 25.32 -8.16
N THR A 52 -3.24 26.09 -8.18
CA THR A 52 -2.65 26.70 -9.38
C THR A 52 -1.21 26.22 -9.59
N ALA A 53 -0.63 26.54 -10.75
CA ALA A 53 0.75 26.14 -11.06
C ALA A 53 1.76 26.86 -10.16
N ASP A 54 1.46 28.09 -9.74
CA ASP A 54 2.30 28.89 -8.85
C ASP A 54 2.33 28.35 -7.42
N ASP A 55 1.33 27.54 -7.04
CA ASP A 55 1.30 26.87 -5.76
C ASP A 55 2.25 25.66 -5.67
N MET A 56 2.76 25.18 -6.81
CA MET A 56 3.69 24.05 -6.85
C MET A 56 5.04 24.44 -6.26
N VAL A 57 5.58 23.56 -5.42
CA VAL A 57 6.82 23.79 -4.67
C VAL A 57 7.97 23.06 -5.34
N VAL A 58 9.07 23.77 -5.58
CA VAL A 58 10.32 23.22 -6.10
C VAL A 58 11.25 22.91 -4.94
N VAL A 59 11.73 21.68 -4.88
CA VAL A 59 12.54 21.15 -3.78
C VAL A 59 13.84 20.59 -4.33
N SER A 60 14.94 20.83 -3.62
CA SER A 60 16.27 20.28 -3.93
C SER A 60 16.27 18.76 -3.77
N LEU A 61 16.75 18.05 -4.79
CA LEU A 61 16.91 16.60 -4.72
C LEU A 61 18.04 16.21 -3.75
N GLU A 62 19.09 17.03 -3.66
CA GLU A 62 20.26 16.77 -2.82
C GLU A 62 19.98 17.05 -1.35
N SER A 63 19.46 18.24 -1.02
CA SER A 63 19.31 18.70 0.37
C SER A 63 17.89 18.56 0.93
N GLY A 64 16.86 18.53 0.07
CA GLY A 64 15.45 18.57 0.49
C GLY A 64 14.95 19.98 0.82
N GLU A 65 15.78 21.01 0.65
CA GLU A 65 15.41 22.41 0.85
C GLU A 65 14.46 22.91 -0.23
N VAL A 66 13.57 23.84 0.14
CA VAL A 66 12.69 24.52 -0.81
C VAL A 66 13.51 25.53 -1.62
N VAL A 67 13.58 25.32 -2.93
CA VAL A 67 14.31 26.19 -3.87
C VAL A 67 13.42 27.31 -4.39
N GLU A 68 12.13 27.03 -4.62
CA GLU A 68 11.16 28.00 -5.13
C GLU A 68 9.74 27.61 -4.68
N GLY A 69 8.97 28.57 -4.17
CA GLY A 69 7.55 28.39 -3.82
C GLY A 69 7.17 29.12 -2.53
N ASN A 70 5.97 29.69 -2.49
CA ASN A 70 5.46 30.44 -1.34
C ASN A 70 4.63 29.58 -0.37
N LYS A 71 4.52 28.29 -0.63
CA LYS A 71 3.72 27.34 0.14
C LYS A 71 4.60 26.24 0.71
N LYS A 72 4.15 25.66 1.83
CA LYS A 72 4.79 24.49 2.41
C LYS A 72 4.62 23.30 1.44
N PRO A 73 5.68 22.53 1.13
CA PRO A 73 5.54 21.34 0.30
C PRO A 73 4.74 20.25 1.04
N SER A 74 4.27 19.24 0.31
CA SER A 74 3.59 18.07 0.89
C SER A 74 4.36 17.47 2.08
N SER A 75 3.67 16.91 3.07
CA SER A 75 4.32 16.16 4.16
C SER A 75 5.19 15.03 3.60
N ASP A 76 4.73 14.36 2.54
CA ASP A 76 5.39 13.19 1.95
C ASP A 76 6.60 13.53 1.06
N THR A 77 7.05 14.79 1.09
CA THR A 77 8.22 15.25 0.35
C THR A 77 9.49 14.45 0.65
N PRO A 78 9.80 14.07 1.91
CA PRO A 78 10.96 13.21 2.21
C PRO A 78 10.87 11.84 1.52
N THR A 79 9.69 11.21 1.50
CA THR A 79 9.49 9.93 0.80
C THR A 79 9.76 10.07 -0.70
N HIS A 80 9.20 11.10 -1.35
CA HIS A 80 9.43 11.35 -2.78
C HIS A 80 10.90 11.60 -3.10
N ARG A 81 11.58 12.42 -2.28
CA ARG A 81 13.00 12.70 -2.44
C ARG A 81 13.84 11.43 -2.35
N LEU A 82 13.63 10.62 -1.31
CA LEU A 82 14.39 9.39 -1.12
C LEU A 82 14.17 8.44 -2.32
N LEU A 83 12.93 8.24 -2.76
CA LEU A 83 12.64 7.36 -3.89
C LEU A 83 13.31 7.83 -5.19
N TYR A 84 13.39 9.14 -5.45
CA TYR A 84 14.15 9.66 -6.60
C TYR A 84 15.65 9.42 -6.48
N GLN A 85 16.22 9.51 -5.29
CA GLN A 85 17.63 9.25 -5.02
C GLN A 85 17.95 7.75 -5.15
N ALA A 86 17.10 6.89 -4.59
CA ALA A 86 17.29 5.45 -4.60
C ALA A 86 17.03 4.81 -5.97
N PHE A 87 16.12 5.38 -6.76
CA PHE A 87 15.70 4.83 -8.05
C PHE A 87 15.88 5.87 -9.19
N PRO A 88 17.05 5.87 -9.86
CA PRO A 88 17.38 6.86 -10.90
C PRO A 88 16.47 6.87 -12.14
N THR A 89 15.68 5.82 -12.35
CA THR A 89 14.78 5.69 -13.52
C THR A 89 13.43 6.39 -13.34
N LEU A 90 13.07 6.82 -12.13
CA LEU A 90 11.77 7.40 -11.80
C LEU A 90 11.66 8.85 -12.28
N GLY A 91 10.66 9.17 -13.09
CA GLY A 91 10.39 10.52 -13.58
C GLY A 91 9.32 11.26 -12.79
N GLY A 92 8.40 10.52 -12.17
CA GLY A 92 7.36 11.08 -11.31
C GLY A 92 6.80 10.06 -10.35
N ILE A 93 6.32 10.54 -9.22
CA ILE A 93 5.81 9.72 -8.12
C ILE A 93 4.42 10.21 -7.75
N VAL A 94 3.53 9.27 -7.47
CA VAL A 94 2.17 9.51 -7.02
C VAL A 94 1.93 8.73 -5.74
N HIS A 95 1.44 9.43 -4.72
CA HIS A 95 0.90 8.84 -3.51
C HIS A 95 -0.60 9.12 -3.45
N THR A 96 -1.39 8.10 -3.09
CA THR A 96 -2.82 8.23 -2.85
C THR A 96 -3.24 7.29 -1.74
N HIS A 97 -4.45 7.49 -1.20
CA HIS A 97 -5.15 6.48 -0.39
C HIS A 97 -6.32 5.93 -1.19
N SER A 98 -6.07 5.50 -2.43
CA SER A 98 -7.10 4.97 -3.31
C SER A 98 -7.71 3.70 -2.71
N ARG A 99 -9.04 3.69 -2.59
CA ARG A 99 -9.80 2.78 -1.70
C ARG A 99 -9.35 1.32 -1.77
N HIS A 100 -9.27 0.73 -2.97
CA HIS A 100 -8.97 -0.69 -3.10
C HIS A 100 -7.50 -1.02 -2.83
N ALA A 101 -6.57 -0.18 -3.30
CA ALA A 101 -5.14 -0.38 -3.03
C ALA A 101 -4.85 -0.23 -1.53
N THR A 102 -5.47 0.74 -0.87
CA THR A 102 -5.37 0.92 0.58
C THR A 102 -5.94 -0.27 1.36
N ILE A 103 -6.99 -0.96 0.87
CA ILE A 103 -7.47 -2.20 1.51
C ILE A 103 -6.37 -3.27 1.55
N TRP A 104 -5.64 -3.47 0.43
CA TRP A 104 -4.53 -4.43 0.38
C TRP A 104 -3.35 -4.01 1.26
N ALA A 105 -3.03 -2.71 1.26
CA ALA A 105 -2.00 -2.14 2.12
C ALA A 105 -2.32 -2.35 3.62
N GLN A 106 -3.57 -2.11 4.02
CA GLN A 106 -4.05 -2.34 5.39
C GLN A 106 -4.11 -3.83 5.75
N ALA A 107 -4.36 -4.70 4.78
CA ALA A 107 -4.31 -6.14 4.97
C ALA A 107 -2.87 -6.68 5.06
N GLY A 108 -1.85 -5.88 4.73
CA GLY A 108 -0.45 -6.33 4.72
C GLY A 108 -0.15 -7.33 3.62
N GLN A 109 -0.86 -7.27 2.50
CA GLN A 109 -0.81 -8.28 1.44
C GLN A 109 -0.38 -7.68 0.10
N SER A 110 0.59 -8.32 -0.55
CA SER A 110 0.95 -8.04 -1.94
C SER A 110 -0.19 -8.41 -2.88
N ILE A 111 -0.34 -7.68 -4.00
CA ILE A 111 -1.38 -7.97 -5.00
C ILE A 111 -0.80 -8.94 -6.04
N PRO A 112 -1.30 -10.19 -6.14
CA PRO A 112 -0.79 -11.16 -7.10
C PRO A 112 -1.20 -10.83 -8.54
N ALA A 113 -0.29 -11.03 -9.49
CA ALA A 113 -0.58 -10.92 -10.91
C ALA A 113 -1.50 -12.07 -11.36
N THR A 114 -2.78 -11.78 -11.59
CA THR A 114 -3.81 -12.80 -11.91
C THR A 114 -4.54 -12.57 -13.24
N GLY A 115 -4.10 -11.58 -14.03
CA GLY A 115 -4.68 -11.28 -15.33
C GLY A 115 -3.77 -10.41 -16.19
N THR A 116 -4.04 -10.36 -17.49
CA THR A 116 -3.24 -9.61 -18.47
C THR A 116 -3.22 -8.11 -18.20
N THR A 117 -4.34 -7.54 -17.75
CA THR A 117 -4.39 -6.12 -17.35
C THR A 117 -3.39 -5.79 -16.25
N HIS A 118 -3.05 -6.71 -15.36
CA HIS A 118 -1.99 -6.50 -14.38
C HIS A 118 -0.62 -6.55 -15.06
N ALA A 119 -0.40 -7.60 -15.88
CA ALA A 119 0.87 -7.84 -16.56
C ALA A 119 1.26 -6.73 -17.56
N ASP A 120 0.28 -5.99 -18.10
CA ASP A 120 0.53 -4.84 -18.99
C ASP A 120 1.26 -3.68 -18.28
N TYR A 121 1.17 -3.59 -16.94
CA TYR A 121 1.74 -2.48 -16.16
C TYR A 121 2.75 -2.90 -15.10
N PHE A 122 2.55 -4.08 -14.48
CA PHE A 122 3.35 -4.56 -13.36
C PHE A 122 3.92 -5.94 -13.68
N TYR A 123 5.25 -6.04 -13.72
CA TYR A 123 5.94 -7.28 -14.04
C TYR A 123 6.05 -8.20 -12.81
N GLY A 124 4.94 -8.84 -12.43
CA GLY A 124 4.83 -9.71 -11.26
C GLY A 124 3.92 -9.15 -10.17
N PRO A 125 3.89 -9.73 -8.96
CA PRO A 125 3.07 -9.23 -7.86
C PRO A 125 3.45 -7.80 -7.45
N VAL A 126 2.47 -6.93 -7.19
CA VAL A 126 2.75 -5.61 -6.60
C VAL A 126 3.11 -5.81 -5.13
N PRO A 127 4.34 -5.49 -4.71
CA PRO A 127 4.80 -5.81 -3.36
C PRO A 127 4.10 -4.95 -2.31
N CYS A 128 3.80 -5.56 -1.16
CA CYS A 128 3.52 -4.85 0.07
C CYS A 128 4.77 -4.86 0.95
N THR A 129 5.10 -3.72 1.56
CA THR A 129 6.22 -3.64 2.50
C THR A 129 5.92 -4.44 3.76
N ARG A 130 6.97 -4.70 4.57
CA ARG A 130 6.78 -5.07 5.98
C ARG A 130 6.16 -3.91 6.78
N LEU A 131 5.74 -4.21 8.01
CA LEU A 131 5.46 -3.18 9.01
C LEU A 131 6.73 -2.38 9.32
N MET A 132 6.56 -1.07 9.47
CA MET A 132 7.59 -0.21 10.04
C MET A 132 7.75 -0.53 11.53
N THR A 133 8.97 -0.42 12.04
CA THR A 133 9.30 -0.56 13.46
C THR A 133 8.91 0.72 14.21
N ASP A 134 8.78 0.62 15.55
CA ASP A 134 8.47 1.80 16.37
C ASP A 134 9.55 2.90 16.25
N ALA A 135 10.81 2.52 16.05
CA ALA A 135 11.89 3.48 15.85
C ALA A 135 11.74 4.23 14.50
N GLU A 136 11.37 3.50 13.44
CA GLU A 136 11.12 4.09 12.12
C GLU A 136 9.88 5.01 12.13
N ILE A 137 8.85 4.66 12.91
CA ILE A 137 7.61 5.44 13.03
C ILE A 137 7.83 6.73 13.85
N ASN A 138 8.58 6.65 14.94
CA ASN A 138 8.80 7.78 15.84
C ASN A 138 9.98 8.68 15.42
N GLY A 139 10.77 8.27 14.43
CA GLY A 139 11.86 9.05 13.84
C GLY A 139 11.38 9.93 12.67
N ASP A 140 12.20 9.99 11.61
CA ASP A 140 11.85 10.71 10.37
C ASP A 140 10.87 9.88 9.53
N TYR A 141 9.62 9.78 10.00
CA TYR A 141 8.59 8.87 9.51
C TYR A 141 8.48 8.81 7.97
N GLU A 142 8.39 9.94 7.28
CA GLU A 142 8.26 9.97 5.82
C GLU A 142 9.54 9.51 5.10
N TRP A 143 10.70 9.79 5.68
CA TRP A 143 11.97 9.31 5.15
C TRP A 143 12.11 7.79 5.35
N GLU A 144 11.78 7.31 6.55
CA GLU A 144 11.81 5.88 6.88
C GLU A 144 10.77 5.08 6.09
N THR A 145 9.62 5.68 5.79
CA THR A 145 8.65 5.09 4.84
C THR A 145 9.31 4.82 3.49
N GLY A 146 10.12 5.76 3.00
CA GLY A 146 10.89 5.56 1.78
C GLY A 146 11.96 4.47 1.95
N ASN A 147 12.66 4.41 3.08
CA ASN A 147 13.69 3.39 3.34
C ASN A 147 13.09 1.99 3.29
N VAL A 148 11.92 1.80 3.90
CA VAL A 148 11.20 0.53 3.94
C VAL A 148 10.70 0.12 2.55
N ILE A 149 10.30 1.07 1.71
CA ILE A 149 10.02 0.80 0.28
C ILE A 149 11.30 0.33 -0.43
N VAL A 150 12.41 1.05 -0.28
CA VAL A 150 13.68 0.72 -0.94
C VAL A 150 14.22 -0.65 -0.48
N GLU A 151 14.13 -0.93 0.82
CA GLU A 151 14.44 -2.23 1.43
C GLU A 151 13.64 -3.34 0.77
N THR A 152 12.32 -3.15 0.63
CA THR A 152 11.40 -4.14 0.04
C THR A 152 11.84 -4.52 -1.38
N PHE A 153 12.17 -3.54 -2.22
CA PHE A 153 12.61 -3.80 -3.61
C PHE A 153 13.97 -4.50 -3.65
N ARG A 154 14.91 -4.08 -2.81
CA ARG A 154 16.26 -4.67 -2.77
C ARG A 154 16.24 -6.11 -2.26
N GLN A 155 15.53 -6.38 -1.17
CA GLN A 155 15.45 -7.72 -0.57
C GLN A 155 14.72 -8.72 -1.48
N GLN A 156 13.68 -8.28 -2.18
CA GLN A 156 12.92 -9.13 -3.09
C GLN A 156 13.51 -9.21 -4.51
N GLY A 157 14.59 -8.46 -4.79
CA GLY A 157 15.23 -8.43 -6.11
C GLY A 157 14.33 -7.88 -7.23
N ILE A 158 13.47 -6.91 -6.89
CA ILE A 158 12.48 -6.33 -7.83
C ILE A 158 13.09 -5.11 -8.51
N ASP A 159 13.05 -5.06 -9.85
CA ASP A 159 13.41 -3.86 -10.60
C ASP A 159 12.29 -2.79 -10.52
N PRO A 160 12.52 -1.62 -9.89
CA PRO A 160 11.53 -0.55 -9.81
C PRO A 160 11.13 0.01 -11.18
N ALA A 161 11.93 -0.17 -12.23
CA ALA A 161 11.55 0.20 -13.58
C ALA A 161 10.50 -0.74 -14.18
N GLN A 162 10.44 -2.01 -13.73
CA GLN A 162 9.48 -3.03 -14.17
C GLN A 162 8.28 -3.19 -13.21
N MET A 163 8.42 -2.72 -11.97
CA MET A 163 7.38 -2.70 -10.95
C MET A 163 7.08 -1.26 -10.51
N PRO A 164 6.22 -0.54 -11.26
CA PRO A 164 5.96 0.89 -11.05
C PRO A 164 4.97 1.19 -9.91
N GLY A 165 5.01 0.40 -8.84
CA GLY A 165 4.18 0.61 -7.67
C GLY A 165 4.45 -0.35 -6.52
N VAL A 166 4.02 0.06 -5.34
CA VAL A 166 4.21 -0.61 -4.06
C VAL A 166 3.08 -0.25 -3.10
N LEU A 167 2.76 -1.14 -2.17
CA LEU A 167 1.87 -0.86 -1.05
C LEU A 167 2.70 -0.69 0.22
N VAL A 168 2.51 0.40 0.95
CA VAL A 168 3.10 0.58 2.28
C VAL A 168 2.15 -0.01 3.31
N HIS A 169 2.62 -0.99 4.08
CA HIS A 169 1.80 -1.71 5.05
C HIS A 169 1.07 -0.75 6.00
N SER A 170 -0.23 -0.97 6.19
CA SER A 170 -1.11 -0.14 7.04
C SER A 170 -1.27 1.33 6.59
N HIS A 171 -0.78 1.71 5.41
CA HIS A 171 -0.82 3.09 4.93
C HIS A 171 -1.55 3.18 3.57
N GLY A 172 -0.83 3.07 2.45
CA GLY A 172 -1.41 3.25 1.13
C GLY A 172 -0.43 2.96 -0.01
N PRO A 173 -0.90 3.04 -1.27
CA PRO A 173 -0.06 2.84 -2.44
C PRO A 173 0.89 4.02 -2.71
N PHE A 174 2.08 3.68 -3.19
CA PHE A 174 2.94 4.57 -3.96
C PHE A 174 3.07 4.01 -5.38
N ALA A 175 3.02 4.88 -6.38
CA ALA A 175 3.18 4.53 -7.78
C ALA A 175 4.17 5.50 -8.44
N TRP A 176 4.82 5.08 -9.51
CA TRP A 176 5.73 5.95 -10.24
C TRP A 176 5.73 5.71 -11.75
N ALA A 177 6.21 6.72 -12.46
CA ALA A 177 6.45 6.68 -13.89
C ALA A 177 7.96 6.71 -14.16
N ARG A 178 8.38 6.22 -15.34
CA ARG A 178 9.76 6.42 -15.81
C ARG A 178 9.96 7.86 -16.29
N THR A 179 11.19 8.36 -16.18
CA THR A 179 11.61 9.59 -16.84
C THR A 179 11.46 9.41 -18.36
N PRO A 180 10.74 10.29 -19.07
CA PRO A 180 10.68 10.22 -20.52
C PRO A 180 12.08 10.37 -21.14
N LYS A 181 12.45 9.52 -22.11
CA LYS A 181 13.76 9.56 -22.81
C LYS A 181 13.99 10.85 -23.61
N THR A 182 12.91 11.55 -23.96
CA THR A 182 12.90 12.87 -24.58
C THR A 182 12.12 13.78 -23.66
N ARG A 183 12.62 15.00 -23.38
CA ARG A 183 11.96 16.05 -22.57
C ARG A 183 10.50 16.20 -23.05
N CYS A 184 9.60 15.47 -22.40
CA CYS A 184 8.24 15.22 -22.90
C CYS A 184 7.34 16.23 -22.21
N ILE A 185 7.13 17.35 -22.90
CA ILE A 185 6.52 18.57 -22.37
C ILE A 185 4.97 18.50 -22.35
N THR A 186 4.39 17.33 -22.68
CA THR A 186 2.94 17.17 -22.85
C THR A 186 2.31 16.24 -21.82
N PRO A 187 1.10 16.57 -21.30
CA PRO A 187 0.34 15.75 -20.35
C PRO A 187 0.04 14.34 -20.86
N SER A 188 0.00 14.16 -22.19
CA SER A 188 -0.17 12.86 -22.85
C SER A 188 0.94 11.84 -22.54
N CYS A 189 2.17 12.27 -22.25
CA CYS A 189 3.26 11.34 -21.91
C CYS A 189 3.00 10.62 -20.58
N TRP A 190 2.17 11.20 -19.69
CA TRP A 190 1.75 10.62 -18.41
C TRP A 190 0.44 9.83 -18.48
N LYS A 191 -0.32 9.93 -19.58
CA LYS A 191 -1.60 9.20 -19.74
C LYS A 191 -1.42 7.68 -19.87
N ARG A 192 -0.23 7.22 -20.31
CA ARG A 192 0.15 5.79 -20.33
C ARG A 192 0.92 5.37 -19.07
N SER A 193 1.02 6.26 -18.08
CA SER A 193 1.75 5.98 -16.85
C SER A 193 1.01 4.95 -15.98
N PRO A 194 1.72 4.00 -15.34
CA PRO A 194 1.16 3.05 -14.36
C PRO A 194 0.46 3.70 -13.16
N ILE A 195 0.60 5.03 -12.99
CA ILE A 195 -0.21 5.87 -12.10
C ILE A 195 -1.71 5.54 -12.19
N TRP A 196 -2.19 5.16 -13.38
CA TRP A 196 -3.58 4.77 -13.62
C TRP A 196 -3.88 3.28 -13.38
N GLY A 197 -2.85 2.44 -13.27
CA GLY A 197 -2.95 0.98 -13.12
C GLY A 197 -3.67 0.55 -11.84
N PHE A 198 -3.55 1.32 -10.74
CA PHE A 198 -4.30 1.05 -9.51
C PHE A 198 -5.81 1.27 -9.66
N SER A 199 -6.25 2.16 -10.57
CA SER A 199 -7.67 2.33 -10.91
C SER A 199 -8.18 1.19 -11.79
N ALA A 200 -7.38 0.78 -12.78
CA ALA A 200 -7.76 -0.25 -13.75
C ALA A 200 -7.71 -1.68 -13.19
N ALA A 201 -6.87 -1.95 -12.18
CA ALA A 201 -6.85 -3.21 -11.44
C ALA A 201 -8.12 -3.42 -10.57
N SER A 202 -9.05 -2.46 -10.54
CA SER A 202 -10.39 -2.63 -9.97
C SER A 202 -11.24 -3.59 -10.82
N TRP A 203 -11.02 -4.88 -10.62
CA TRP A 203 -11.99 -5.98 -10.72
C TRP A 203 -13.38 -5.60 -11.28
N ARG A 204 -13.53 -5.61 -12.60
CA ARG A 204 -14.78 -6.08 -13.21
C ARG A 204 -14.74 -7.60 -13.25
N ARG A 205 -15.00 -8.26 -12.13
CA ARG A 205 -15.62 -9.58 -12.19
C ARG A 205 -17.13 -9.37 -12.11
N SER A 206 -17.76 -9.58 -13.25
CA SER A 206 -19.15 -9.98 -13.35
C SER A 206 -19.44 -11.11 -12.37
N CYS A 207 -19.89 -10.76 -11.17
CA CYS A 207 -20.57 -11.72 -10.32
C CYS A 207 -21.91 -11.99 -11.00
N ARG A 208 -22.01 -13.07 -11.78
CA ARG A 208 -23.26 -13.55 -12.43
C ARG A 208 -24.31 -14.05 -11.41
N LEU A 209 -24.25 -13.61 -10.16
CA LEU A 209 -25.12 -14.08 -9.08
C LEU A 209 -25.79 -12.96 -8.28
N CYS A 210 -25.54 -11.68 -8.57
CA CYS A 210 -26.27 -10.60 -7.90
C CYS A 210 -26.49 -9.41 -8.83
N SER A 211 -27.74 -9.26 -9.29
CA SER A 211 -28.21 -8.19 -10.17
C SER A 211 -28.81 -7.00 -9.41
N ARG A 212 -28.20 -6.58 -8.29
CA ARG A 212 -28.54 -5.29 -7.64
C ARG A 212 -27.35 -4.64 -6.91
N PRO A 213 -27.24 -3.30 -6.93
CA PRO A 213 -26.16 -2.56 -6.27
C PRO A 213 -26.40 -2.53 -4.76
N CYS A 214 -25.67 -3.37 -4.01
CA CYS A 214 -25.70 -3.32 -2.55
C CYS A 214 -24.49 -2.52 -2.05
N TRP A 215 -24.77 -1.34 -1.52
CA TRP A 215 -23.83 -0.57 -0.72
C TRP A 215 -23.74 -1.24 0.66
N ILE A 216 -22.52 -1.57 1.10
CA ILE A 216 -22.15 -2.14 2.42
C ILE A 216 -22.31 -3.67 2.53
N SER A 217 -21.19 -4.40 2.54
CA SER A 217 -20.85 -5.46 3.50
C SER A 217 -19.43 -5.98 3.18
N THR A 218 -18.44 -5.78 4.05
CA THR A 218 -18.05 -6.69 5.15
C THR A 218 -17.65 -8.08 4.66
N ILE A 219 -16.37 -8.40 4.87
CA ILE A 219 -15.73 -9.72 5.09
C ILE A 219 -16.59 -10.94 4.68
N CYS A 220 -16.12 -11.69 3.68
CA CYS A 220 -16.52 -13.09 3.47
C CYS A 220 -15.28 -13.98 3.51
N VAL A 221 -14.95 -14.45 4.71
CA VAL A 221 -14.24 -15.71 4.92
C VAL A 221 -15.17 -16.84 4.45
N SER A 222 -14.61 -17.81 3.74
CA SER A 222 -15.34 -18.98 3.22
C SER A 222 -16.11 -19.71 4.32
N MET A 223 -17.44 -19.64 4.30
CA MET A 223 -18.30 -20.61 4.97
C MET A 223 -18.93 -21.50 3.91
N GLY A 224 -18.77 -22.82 4.09
CA GLY A 224 -19.39 -23.85 3.26
C GLY A 224 -20.92 -23.76 3.19
N PRO A 225 -21.57 -24.57 2.34
CA PRO A 225 -22.98 -24.41 1.99
C PRO A 225 -23.89 -24.52 3.22
N LYS A 226 -24.81 -23.54 3.38
CA LYS A 226 -25.83 -23.53 4.45
C LYS A 226 -26.98 -24.50 4.14
N PRO A 227 -27.54 -25.20 5.15
CA PRO A 227 -28.64 -26.16 4.99
C PRO A 227 -30.00 -25.46 4.81
N THR A 228 -30.89 -26.08 4.03
CA THR A 228 -32.27 -25.65 3.79
C THR A 228 -33.20 -26.01 4.94
N THR A 229 -34.30 -25.26 5.06
CA THR A 229 -35.27 -25.19 6.17
C THR A 229 -36.10 -26.46 6.45
N ALA A 230 -35.75 -27.61 5.88
CA ALA A 230 -36.39 -28.90 6.17
C ALA A 230 -35.76 -29.67 7.35
N ASN A 231 -34.60 -29.24 7.88
CA ASN A 231 -33.87 -30.00 8.92
C ASN A 231 -34.01 -29.49 10.36
N ASN A 232 -34.89 -28.51 10.62
CA ASN A 232 -35.03 -27.90 11.95
C ASN A 232 -35.84 -28.70 12.98
N ARG A 233 -36.34 -29.91 12.66
CA ARG A 233 -36.95 -30.81 13.67
C ARG A 233 -36.04 -31.96 14.14
N ALA A 234 -34.92 -32.22 13.46
CA ALA A 234 -33.95 -33.24 13.88
C ALA A 234 -32.75 -32.66 14.67
N ALA A 235 -32.44 -31.38 14.50
CA ALA A 235 -31.33 -30.72 15.22
C ALA A 235 -31.69 -30.34 16.67
N LEU A 236 -32.99 -30.15 16.97
CA LEU A 236 -33.49 -29.85 18.32
C LEU A 236 -33.64 -31.08 19.23
N SER A 237 -33.52 -32.31 18.71
CA SER A 237 -33.50 -33.54 19.53
C SER A 237 -32.10 -34.00 19.93
N ARG A 238 -31.03 -33.52 19.26
CA ARG A 238 -29.63 -33.88 19.58
C ARG A 238 -28.89 -32.83 20.44
N ALA A 239 -29.38 -31.59 20.51
CA ALA A 239 -28.84 -30.57 21.42
C ALA A 239 -29.33 -30.70 22.87
N ARG A 240 -30.25 -31.64 23.16
CA ARG A 240 -30.77 -31.93 24.52
C ARG A 240 -30.07 -33.11 25.21
N ALA A 241 -29.13 -33.79 24.54
CA ALA A 241 -28.42 -34.96 25.06
C ALA A 241 -26.97 -34.69 25.55
N LEU A 242 -26.47 -33.45 25.46
CA LEU A 242 -25.08 -33.10 25.81
C LEU A 242 -24.94 -32.04 26.91
N ARG A 243 -26.03 -31.77 27.67
CA ARG A 243 -26.02 -30.92 28.88
C ARG A 243 -26.10 -31.69 30.20
N HIS A 244 -25.79 -33.00 30.19
CA HIS A 244 -25.81 -33.84 31.41
C HIS A 244 -24.46 -34.46 31.79
N LEU A 245 -23.32 -33.99 31.27
CA LEU A 245 -22.01 -34.62 31.55
C LEU A 245 -20.93 -33.71 32.12
N VAL A 246 -21.24 -32.48 32.56
CA VAL A 246 -20.26 -31.62 33.25
C VAL A 246 -20.91 -30.86 34.41
N THR A 247 -21.35 -31.59 35.43
CA THR A 247 -21.45 -31.08 36.82
C THR A 247 -21.46 -32.26 37.77
N GLY A 248 -20.35 -32.49 38.47
CA GLY A 248 -20.30 -33.43 39.59
C GLY A 248 -18.92 -34.07 39.74
N ILE A 249 -18.08 -33.48 40.60
CA ILE A 249 -17.32 -34.15 41.67
C ILE A 249 -16.45 -33.09 42.35
N ARG A 250 -16.68 -32.89 43.65
CA ARG A 250 -15.87 -32.07 44.57
C ARG A 250 -14.86 -32.97 45.31
N ARG A 251 -13.64 -32.44 45.47
CA ARG A 251 -12.65 -32.55 46.58
C ARG A 251 -12.07 -33.93 46.99
N LYS A 252 -10.72 -34.03 46.97
CA LYS A 252 -9.82 -33.83 48.15
C LYS A 252 -8.32 -33.79 47.74
N PRO A 253 -7.42 -33.21 48.55
CA PRO A 253 -6.03 -32.88 48.18
C PRO A 253 -4.99 -33.83 48.82
N GLN A 254 -3.84 -34.01 48.18
CA GLN A 254 -2.59 -34.42 48.86
C GLN A 254 -1.35 -33.75 48.23
N SER A 255 -0.38 -33.58 49.10
CA SER A 255 0.79 -32.71 49.14
C SER A 255 2.02 -33.18 48.35
N GLY A 256 2.81 -32.21 47.87
CA GLY A 256 4.27 -32.14 48.07
C GLY A 256 5.17 -33.01 47.18
N ALA A 257 5.98 -32.36 46.33
CA ALA A 257 7.45 -32.41 46.35
C ALA A 257 8.04 -31.74 45.10
N THR A 258 8.98 -30.84 45.37
CA THR A 258 9.86 -30.09 44.47
C THR A 258 10.89 -31.01 43.79
N LEU A 259 11.35 -30.69 42.58
CA LEU A 259 12.77 -30.58 42.19
C LEU A 259 12.94 -30.25 40.69
N ALA A 260 13.96 -29.42 40.41
CA ALA A 260 14.30 -28.79 39.15
C ALA A 260 15.20 -29.68 38.23
N PRO A 261 15.50 -29.28 36.99
CA PRO A 261 15.90 -30.15 35.87
C PRO A 261 17.41 -30.35 35.75
N ASN A 262 17.87 -31.40 35.05
CA ASN A 262 19.18 -31.38 34.40
C ASN A 262 19.39 -32.43 33.28
N THR A 263 19.86 -31.88 32.15
CA THR A 263 20.88 -32.38 31.18
C THR A 263 20.70 -33.65 30.34
N CYS A 264 20.77 -33.42 29.02
CA CYS A 264 21.09 -34.36 27.95
C CYS A 264 22.53 -34.86 28.01
N ILE A 265 22.76 -36.17 27.82
CA ILE A 265 24.01 -36.74 27.24
C ILE A 265 23.64 -37.99 26.41
N LYS A 266 24.05 -38.00 25.13
CA LYS A 266 24.09 -39.18 24.24
C LYS A 266 25.37 -39.99 24.49
N PRO A 267 25.36 -41.33 24.33
CA PRO A 267 26.58 -42.07 24.01
C PRO A 267 26.65 -42.50 22.53
N GLN A 268 27.84 -42.37 21.96
CA GLN A 268 28.27 -42.89 20.67
C GLN A 268 28.63 -44.39 20.76
N HIS A 269 28.64 -45.03 19.58
CA HIS A 269 28.87 -46.44 19.22
C HIS A 269 30.07 -47.18 19.85
N PRO A 270 30.06 -48.52 19.78
CA PRO A 270 31.25 -49.33 19.56
C PRO A 270 31.33 -49.96 18.14
N SER A 271 32.57 -50.33 17.79
CA SER A 271 33.14 -51.01 16.61
C SER A 271 33.18 -50.27 15.27
#